data_AF-A0A9X5C7B5-F1
#
_entry.id   AF-A0A9X5C7B5-F1
#
_cell.length_a   1.000
_cell.length_b   1.000
_cell.length_c   1.000
_cell.angle_alpha   90.00
_cell.angle_beta   90.00
_cell.angle_gamma   90.00
#
_symmetry.space_group_name_H-M   'P 1'
#
loop_
_entity.id
_entity.type
_entity.pdbx_description
1 polymer ?
#
loop_
_entity_poly.entity_id
_entity_poly.type
_entity_poly.pdbx_seq_one_letter_code
_entity_poly.pdbx_strand_id
1 'polypeptide(L)'
;MHELGLCDAMLRMMDKILTEEEPGAFSIRRVVLEIGELSGVVPRFMEESWKAVARGTRYADAVLEIRTEPGYADCLDCGAHVRPAESGFKCPDCGGEKLKPVSGIDMTIRSIEVCEEEPQSDFRREGTELDPAGVPDKPMEAEE
;
A
#
# COMPACT_ATOMS: atom_id res chain seq x y z
N MET A 1 -1.53 10.35 -17.42
CA MET A 1 -0.93 9.04 -17.09
C MET A 1 -2.04 8.19 -16.49
N HIS A 2 -2.32 7.02 -17.07
CA HIS A 2 -3.49 6.19 -16.72
C HIS A 2 -3.35 5.59 -15.31
N GLU A 3 -2.18 5.02 -15.01
CA GLU A 3 -1.87 4.33 -13.76
C GLU A 3 -1.77 5.28 -12.57
N LEU A 4 -1.32 6.52 -12.78
CA LEU A 4 -1.31 7.53 -11.73
C LEU A 4 -2.72 7.84 -11.21
N GLY A 5 -3.69 7.95 -12.12
CA GLY A 5 -5.09 8.16 -11.76
C GLY A 5 -5.71 6.94 -11.05
N LEU A 6 -5.36 5.73 -11.50
CA LEU A 6 -5.77 4.49 -10.81
C LEU A 6 -5.19 4.41 -9.39
N CYS A 7 -3.91 4.78 -9.23
CA CYS A 7 -3.25 4.76 -7.94
C CYS A 7 -3.83 5.79 -6.97
N ASP A 8 -4.10 7.02 -7.43
CA ASP A 8 -4.77 8.04 -6.60
C ASP A 8 -6.18 7.58 -6.17
N ALA A 9 -6.96 7.01 -7.09
CA ALA A 9 -8.28 6.46 -6.77
C ALA A 9 -8.19 5.31 -5.76
N MET A 10 -7.18 4.45 -5.88
CA MET A 10 -6.91 3.36 -4.95
C MET A 10 -6.63 3.87 -3.53
N LEU A 11 -5.73 4.86 -3.38
CA LEU A 11 -5.43 5.47 -2.07
C LEU A 11 -6.69 6.07 -1.42
N ARG A 12 -7.52 6.79 -2.19
CA ARG A 12 -8.79 7.36 -1.69
C ARG A 12 -9.77 6.27 -1.23
N MET A 13 -9.86 5.17 -1.96
CA MET A 13 -10.72 4.04 -1.61
C MET A 13 -10.24 3.38 -0.32
N MET A 14 -8.93 3.12 -0.22
CA MET A 14 -8.32 2.59 1.00
C MET A 14 -8.55 3.53 2.16
N ASP A 15 -8.39 4.84 1.96
CA ASP A 15 -8.59 5.82 3.02
C ASP A 15 -10.00 5.78 3.59
N LYS A 16 -11.00 5.69 2.71
CA LYS A 16 -12.39 5.55 3.12
C LYS A 16 -12.62 4.28 3.95
N ILE A 17 -12.16 3.13 3.47
CA ILE A 17 -12.32 1.84 4.17
C ILE A 17 -11.67 1.91 5.55
N LEU A 18 -10.44 2.40 5.60
CA LEU A 18 -9.65 2.45 6.82
C LEU A 18 -10.25 3.41 7.86
N THR A 19 -10.83 4.54 7.44
CA THR A 19 -11.52 5.44 8.37
C THR A 19 -12.84 4.85 8.92
N GLU A 20 -13.51 3.99 8.16
CA GLU A 20 -14.77 3.34 8.58
C GLU A 20 -14.50 2.14 9.51
N GLU A 21 -13.50 1.32 9.21
CA GLU A 21 -13.23 0.06 9.92
C GLU A 21 -12.26 0.23 11.11
N GLU A 22 -11.29 1.15 11.02
CA GLU A 22 -10.24 1.34 12.03
C GLU A 22 -10.11 2.83 12.39
N PRO A 23 -10.82 3.36 13.38
CA PRO A 23 -10.81 4.80 13.70
C PRO A 23 -9.55 5.31 14.46
N GLY A 24 -8.49 4.50 14.55
CA GLY A 24 -7.25 4.81 15.28
C GLY A 24 -6.16 5.50 14.46
N ALA A 25 -5.03 5.83 15.10
CA ALA A 25 -3.80 6.19 14.39
C ALA A 25 -3.04 4.90 14.04
N PHE A 26 -2.85 4.65 12.75
CA PHE A 26 -2.11 3.49 12.25
C PHE A 26 -1.30 3.89 11.03
N SER A 27 -0.16 3.20 10.90
CA SER A 27 0.67 3.24 9.71
C SER A 27 0.31 2.06 8.80
N ILE A 28 0.46 2.25 7.50
CA ILE A 28 0.25 1.17 6.53
C ILE A 28 1.58 0.47 6.31
N ARG A 29 1.61 -0.84 6.55
CA ARG A 29 2.82 -1.64 6.42
C ARG A 29 2.96 -2.21 5.02
N ARG A 30 1.85 -2.76 4.49
CA ARG A 30 1.85 -3.47 3.22
C ARG A 30 0.48 -3.45 2.56
N VAL A 31 0.49 -3.32 1.23
CA VAL A 31 -0.69 -3.44 0.39
C VAL A 31 -0.43 -4.51 -0.64
N VAL A 32 -1.32 -5.50 -0.74
CA VAL A 32 -1.24 -6.53 -1.77
C VAL A 32 -2.26 -6.21 -2.85
N LEU A 33 -1.78 -6.00 -4.06
CA LEU A 33 -2.58 -5.72 -5.25
C LEU A 33 -2.50 -6.91 -6.21
N GLU A 34 -3.64 -7.42 -6.64
CA GLU A 34 -3.71 -8.37 -7.75
C GLU A 34 -4.08 -7.65 -9.03
N ILE A 35 -3.29 -7.85 -10.08
CA ILE A 35 -3.47 -7.25 -11.41
C ILE A 35 -3.60 -8.38 -12.42
N GLY A 36 -4.75 -8.46 -13.09
CA GLY A 36 -4.94 -9.40 -14.17
C GLY A 36 -4.18 -9.02 -15.44
N GLU A 37 -3.62 -10.00 -16.16
CA GLU A 37 -2.86 -9.78 -17.41
C GLU A 37 -3.66 -9.10 -18.53
N LEU A 38 -4.98 -9.25 -18.53
CA LEU A 38 -5.91 -8.66 -19.51
C LEU A 38 -6.58 -7.37 -19.00
N SER A 39 -6.23 -6.88 -17.80
CA SER A 39 -6.82 -5.67 -17.21
C SER A 39 -6.41 -4.38 -17.92
N GLY A 40 -5.33 -4.44 -18.71
CA GLY A 40 -4.72 -3.26 -19.32
C GLY A 40 -3.87 -2.42 -18.36
N VAL A 41 -3.80 -2.79 -17.08
CA VAL A 41 -2.93 -2.13 -16.09
C VAL A 41 -1.52 -2.70 -16.18
N VAL A 42 -0.52 -1.81 -16.27
CA VAL A 42 0.88 -2.22 -16.34
C VAL A 42 1.51 -2.18 -14.94
N PRO A 43 1.91 -3.34 -14.35
CA PRO A 43 2.43 -3.42 -12.98
C PRO A 43 3.57 -2.44 -12.69
N ARG A 44 4.53 -2.33 -13.60
CA ARG A 44 5.66 -1.41 -13.46
C ARG A 44 5.23 0.05 -13.30
N PHE A 45 4.27 0.51 -14.10
CA PHE A 45 3.78 1.89 -14.01
C PHE A 45 2.91 2.10 -12.76
N MET A 46 2.27 1.04 -12.25
CA MET A 46 1.59 1.07 -10.97
C MET A 46 2.57 1.25 -9.81
N GLU A 47 3.71 0.55 -9.81
CA GLU A 47 4.78 0.73 -8.80
C GLU A 47 5.40 2.13 -8.84
N GLU A 48 5.66 2.67 -10.04
CA GLU A 48 6.17 4.03 -10.21
C GLU A 48 5.16 5.07 -9.73
N SER A 49 3.88 4.87 -10.05
CA SER A 49 2.78 5.73 -9.58
C SER A 49 2.60 5.67 -8.08
N TRP A 50 2.68 4.48 -7.46
CA TRP A 50 2.61 4.29 -6.02
C TRP A 50 3.66 5.12 -5.29
N LYS A 51 4.93 5.04 -5.72
CA LYS A 51 6.01 5.85 -5.13
C LYS A 51 5.75 7.36 -5.23
N ALA A 52 5.03 7.79 -6.27
CA ALA A 52 4.70 9.20 -6.46
C ALA A 52 3.58 9.65 -5.54
N VAL A 53 2.48 8.89 -5.44
CA VAL A 53 1.29 9.28 -4.68
C VAL A 53 1.41 8.96 -3.18
N ALA A 54 2.18 7.95 -2.79
CA ALA A 54 2.37 7.57 -1.39
C ALA A 54 3.25 8.56 -0.61
N ARG A 55 4.13 9.31 -1.30
CA ARG A 55 5.02 10.27 -0.64
C ARG A 55 4.24 11.33 0.12
N GLY A 56 4.63 11.54 1.39
CA GLY A 56 3.99 12.52 2.26
C GLY A 56 2.61 12.11 2.78
N THR A 57 2.24 10.84 2.63
CA THR A 57 1.00 10.26 3.16
C THR A 57 1.34 9.14 4.16
N ARG A 58 0.33 8.58 4.83
CA ARG A 58 0.49 7.39 5.70
C ARG A 58 0.93 6.11 4.97
N TYR A 59 1.01 6.16 3.64
CA TYR A 59 1.49 5.07 2.78
C TYR A 59 2.98 5.21 2.44
N ALA A 60 3.67 6.27 2.88
CA ALA A 60 5.04 6.59 2.43
C ALA A 60 6.03 5.44 2.63
N ASP A 61 5.89 4.70 3.73
CA ASP A 61 6.74 3.56 4.09
C ASP A 61 6.09 2.19 3.78
N ALA A 62 4.88 2.21 3.21
CA ALA A 62 4.13 1.00 2.90
C ALA A 62 4.71 0.27 1.68
N VAL A 63 4.92 -1.03 1.83
CA VAL A 63 5.32 -1.91 0.72
C VAL A 63 4.11 -2.21 -0.16
N LEU A 64 4.19 -1.87 -1.45
CA LEU A 64 3.25 -2.38 -2.45
C LEU A 64 3.77 -3.71 -2.99
N GLU A 65 3.05 -4.80 -2.72
CA GLU A 65 3.27 -6.09 -3.39
C GLU A 65 2.26 -6.23 -4.51
N ILE A 66 2.74 -6.44 -5.74
CA ILE A 66 1.89 -6.73 -6.90
C ILE A 66 1.99 -8.21 -7.23
N ARG A 67 0.84 -8.86 -7.37
CA ARG A 67 0.68 -10.21 -7.90
C ARG A 67 -0.03 -10.14 -9.24
N THR A 68 0.51 -10.83 -10.23
CA THR A 68 -0.11 -10.88 -11.56
C THR A 68 -0.95 -12.14 -11.70
N GLU A 69 -2.22 -11.95 -12.02
CA GLU A 69 -3.17 -13.05 -12.21
C GLU A 69 -3.29 -13.38 -13.71
N PRO A 70 -3.13 -14.66 -14.09
CA PRO A 70 -3.20 -15.06 -15.48
C PRO A 70 -4.50 -14.68 -16.16
N GLY A 71 -4.38 -14.26 -17.41
CA GLY A 71 -5.50 -13.90 -18.26
C GLY A 71 -5.97 -15.05 -19.12
N TYR A 72 -7.27 -15.39 -19.05
CA TYR A 72 -7.87 -16.35 -19.97
C TYR A 72 -9.01 -15.73 -20.77
N ALA A 73 -9.21 -16.25 -21.98
CA ALA A 73 -10.31 -15.90 -22.86
C ALA A 73 -10.88 -17.14 -23.55
N ASP A 74 -12.16 -17.08 -23.89
CA ASP A 74 -12.82 -18.07 -24.74
C ASP A 74 -12.84 -17.57 -26.19
N CYS A 75 -12.46 -18.42 -27.14
CA CYS A 75 -12.59 -18.14 -28.55
C CYS A 75 -14.07 -18.26 -28.97
N LEU A 76 -14.62 -17.19 -29.54
CA LEU A 76 -16.00 -17.15 -30.00
C LEU A 76 -16.22 -17.89 -31.33
N ASP A 77 -15.16 -18.23 -32.05
CA ASP A 77 -15.26 -18.94 -33.34
C ASP A 77 -15.23 -20.47 -33.15
N CYS A 78 -14.45 -21.01 -32.20
CA CYS A 78 -14.34 -22.46 -31.96
C CYS A 78 -14.62 -22.93 -30.52
N GLY A 79 -14.80 -22.02 -29.56
CA GLY A 79 -15.05 -22.35 -28.16
C GLY A 79 -13.82 -22.72 -27.33
N ALA A 80 -12.60 -22.65 -27.89
CA ALA A 80 -11.38 -22.98 -27.17
C ALA A 80 -11.10 -22.00 -26.02
N HIS A 81 -10.63 -22.52 -24.89
CA HIS A 81 -10.17 -21.73 -23.75
C HIS A 81 -8.66 -21.47 -23.88
N VAL A 82 -8.26 -20.22 -23.94
CA VAL A 82 -6.90 -19.82 -24.35
C VAL A 82 -6.29 -18.79 -23.40
N ARG A 83 -4.96 -18.70 -23.40
CA ARG A 83 -4.19 -17.61 -22.77
C ARG A 83 -3.74 -16.60 -23.83
N PRO A 84 -4.46 -15.47 -24.01
CA PRO A 84 -4.17 -14.53 -25.09
C PRO A 84 -2.75 -13.93 -25.03
N ALA A 85 -2.23 -13.73 -23.82
CA ALA A 85 -0.88 -13.17 -23.61
C ALA A 85 0.22 -14.09 -24.18
N GLU A 86 0.01 -15.41 -24.14
CA GLU A 86 0.97 -16.40 -24.65
C GLU A 86 0.76 -16.70 -26.14
N SER A 87 -0.47 -16.57 -26.64
CA SER A 87 -0.85 -16.90 -28.02
C SER A 87 -0.84 -15.71 -28.99
N GLY A 88 -0.36 -14.54 -28.57
CA GLY A 88 -0.35 -13.32 -29.39
C GLY A 88 -1.74 -12.81 -29.71
N PHE A 89 -2.69 -12.96 -28.78
CA PHE A 89 -4.09 -12.56 -28.89
C PHE A 89 -4.85 -13.22 -30.06
N LYS A 90 -4.44 -14.43 -30.45
CA LYS A 90 -5.16 -15.27 -31.40
C LYS A 90 -5.47 -16.63 -30.79
N CYS A 91 -6.52 -17.27 -31.26
CA CYS A 91 -6.80 -18.66 -30.90
C CYS A 91 -5.76 -19.58 -31.56
N PRO A 92 -5.01 -20.38 -30.79
CA PRO A 92 -4.04 -21.33 -31.36
C PRO A 92 -4.72 -22.48 -32.11
N ASP A 93 -5.98 -22.79 -31.79
CA ASP A 93 -6.68 -23.96 -32.35
C ASP A 93 -7.28 -23.67 -33.74
N CYS A 94 -7.87 -22.49 -33.94
CA CYS A 94 -8.56 -22.12 -35.18
C CYS A 94 -8.02 -20.88 -35.89
N GLY A 95 -7.10 -20.14 -35.26
CA GLY A 95 -6.58 -18.87 -35.77
C GLY A 95 -7.53 -17.67 -35.62
N GLY A 96 -8.71 -17.87 -35.02
CA GLY A 96 -9.70 -16.82 -34.80
C GLY A 96 -9.20 -15.72 -33.85
N GLU A 97 -9.62 -14.48 -34.10
CA GLU A 97 -9.26 -13.29 -33.32
C GLU A 97 -10.37 -12.84 -32.37
N LYS A 98 -11.58 -13.43 -32.48
CA LYS A 98 -12.69 -13.12 -31.59
C LYS A 98 -12.52 -13.83 -30.26
N LEU A 99 -11.74 -13.23 -29.37
CA LEU A 99 -11.52 -13.72 -28.02
C LEU A 99 -12.37 -12.92 -27.03
N LYS A 100 -13.11 -13.61 -26.17
CA LYS A 100 -13.86 -13.03 -25.06
C LYS A 100 -13.10 -13.29 -23.75
N PRO A 101 -12.54 -12.26 -23.10
CA PRO A 101 -11.90 -12.43 -21.80
C PRO A 101 -12.88 -12.99 -20.76
N VAL A 102 -12.41 -13.93 -19.94
CA VAL A 102 -13.19 -14.54 -18.85
C VAL A 102 -12.50 -14.43 -17.49
N SER A 103 -11.21 -14.10 -17.45
CA SER A 103 -10.46 -13.84 -16.22
C SER A 103 -9.25 -12.94 -16.48
N GLY A 104 -8.63 -12.46 -15.40
CA GLY A 104 -7.48 -11.57 -15.48
C GLY A 104 -7.81 -10.20 -16.07
N ILE A 105 -9.07 -9.74 -16.00
CA ILE A 105 -9.51 -8.43 -16.51
C ILE A 105 -9.55 -7.34 -15.44
N ASP A 106 -9.41 -7.72 -14.18
CA ASP A 106 -9.60 -6.84 -13.04
C ASP A 106 -8.28 -6.45 -12.36
N MET A 107 -8.35 -5.37 -11.59
CA MET A 107 -7.35 -4.99 -10.59
C MET A 107 -8.04 -4.97 -9.23
N THR A 108 -7.51 -5.69 -8.24
CA THR A 108 -8.15 -5.89 -6.94
C THR A 108 -7.17 -5.68 -5.79
N ILE A 109 -7.55 -4.87 -4.80
CA ILE A 109 -6.84 -4.79 -3.51
C ILE A 109 -7.16 -6.06 -2.73
N ARG A 110 -6.17 -6.91 -2.47
CA ARG A 110 -6.35 -8.18 -1.77
C ARG A 110 -6.23 -8.07 -0.27
N SER A 111 -5.28 -7.28 0.20
CA SER A 111 -5.13 -7.03 1.62
C SER A 111 -4.45 -5.69 1.88
N ILE A 112 -4.78 -5.13 3.03
CA ILE A 112 -4.15 -3.93 3.59
C ILE A 112 -3.70 -4.34 4.98
N GLU A 113 -2.39 -4.30 5.22
CA GLU A 113 -1.80 -4.60 6.52
C GLU A 113 -1.49 -3.30 7.24
N VAL A 114 -2.02 -3.16 8.44
CA VAL A 114 -1.89 -1.97 9.29
C VAL A 114 -1.05 -2.31 10.52
N CYS A 115 -0.34 -1.31 11.03
CA CYS A 115 0.31 -1.36 12.34
C CYS A 115 -0.32 -0.28 13.22
N GLU A 116 -0.80 -0.66 14.40
CA GLU A 116 -1.25 0.27 15.42
C GLU A 116 -0.06 1.14 15.86
N GLU A 117 -0.21 2.46 15.81
CA GLU A 117 0.76 3.35 16.43
C GLU A 117 0.38 3.47 17.90
N GLU A 118 1.23 2.98 18.81
CA GLU A 118 1.05 3.30 20.21
C GLU A 118 1.13 4.82 20.37
N PRO A 119 0.14 5.47 21.00
CA PRO A 119 0.16 6.90 21.16
C PRO A 119 1.46 7.26 21.88
N GLN A 120 2.30 8.06 21.22
CA GLN A 120 3.50 8.60 21.83
C GLN A 120 3.05 9.41 23.04
N SER A 121 3.09 8.79 24.23
CA SER A 121 2.83 9.47 25.48
C SER A 121 3.89 10.55 25.60
N ASP A 122 3.47 11.78 25.35
CA ASP A 122 4.21 12.99 25.67
C ASP A 122 4.54 12.95 27.16
N PHE A 123 5.68 12.32 27.51
CA PHE A 123 6.29 12.48 28.80
C PHE A 123 6.93 13.86 28.83
N ARG A 124 6.04 14.86 28.95
CA ARG A 124 6.33 16.23 29.30
C ARG A 124 7.36 16.24 30.43
N ARG A 125 8.60 16.61 30.11
CA ARG A 125 9.54 17.14 31.11
C ARG A 125 9.67 18.64 30.89
N GLU A 126 8.67 19.37 31.36
CA GLU A 126 8.82 20.70 31.94
C GLU A 126 8.39 20.52 33.42
N GLY A 127 9.15 20.77 34.48
CA GLY A 127 10.50 21.25 34.73
C GLY A 127 10.57 21.63 36.23
N THR A 128 11.62 21.26 36.99
CA THR A 128 12.07 21.95 38.23
C THR A 128 13.39 21.33 38.74
N GLU A 129 14.31 22.19 39.17
CA GLU A 129 15.62 21.88 39.77
C GLU A 129 15.53 20.97 41.00
N LEU A 130 16.56 20.13 41.22
CA LEU A 130 17.15 19.76 42.52
C LEU A 130 18.42 18.91 42.32
N ASP A 131 19.52 19.37 42.90
CA ASP A 131 20.83 18.72 42.99
C ASP A 131 20.78 17.49 43.94
N PRO A 132 21.29 16.30 43.59
CA PRO A 132 21.17 15.12 44.45
C PRO A 132 22.29 14.93 45.50
N ALA A 133 23.24 15.85 45.64
CA ALA A 133 24.32 15.71 46.62
C ALA A 133 24.09 16.56 47.88
N GLY A 134 23.15 16.12 48.72
CA GLY A 134 23.02 16.60 50.10
C GLY A 134 24.23 16.22 50.95
N VAL A 135 25.28 17.06 50.93
CA VAL A 135 26.39 17.01 51.89
C VAL A 135 26.43 18.32 52.67
N PRO A 136 26.34 18.29 54.01
CA PRO A 136 26.60 19.48 54.81
C PRO A 136 28.12 19.65 54.93
N ASP A 137 28.67 20.74 54.41
CA ASP A 137 30.04 21.15 54.72
C ASP A 137 30.04 22.39 55.63
N LYS A 138 30.50 22.13 56.86
CA LYS A 138 30.91 22.96 58.01
C LYS A 138 30.44 24.43 58.18
N PRO A 139 30.12 24.83 59.43
CA PRO A 139 30.14 26.23 59.83
C PRO A 139 31.60 26.67 60.05
N MET A 140 31.99 27.81 59.48
CA MET A 140 33.24 28.49 59.87
C MET A 140 32.98 30.00 60.00
N GLU A 141 32.72 30.34 61.26
CA GLU A 141 33.19 31.52 62.00
C GLU A 141 32.59 32.91 61.72
N ALA A 142 32.14 33.50 62.83
CA ALA A 142 32.08 34.93 63.11
C ALA A 142 33.39 35.62 62.69
N GLU A 143 33.45 36.90 62.37
CA GLU A 143 33.33 38.01 63.33
C GLU A 143 33.09 39.34 62.59
N GLU A 144 32.55 40.27 63.39
CA GLU A 144 32.26 41.71 63.27
C GLU A 144 32.78 42.54 62.08
#